data_AF-A0A0J7MX93-F1
#
_entry.id   AF-A0A0J7MX93-F1
#
_cell.length_a   1.000
_cell.length_b   1.000
_cell.length_c   1.000
_cell.angle_alpha   90.00
_cell.angle_beta   90.00
_cell.angle_gamma   90.00
#
_symmetry.space_group_name_H-M   'P 1'
#
loop_
_entity.id
_entity.type
_entity.pdbx_description
1 polymer ?
#
loop_
_entity_poly.entity_id
_entity_poly.type
_entity_poly.pdbx_seq_one_letter_code
_entity_poly.pdbx_strand_id
1 'polypeptide(L)'
;VLLVDTAGRLHVDAAMMAEIRVLHEVLTPVESLFVVDAMTGQDAATTAKAFADALPLTGVVLTKTDGDARGGAALSVRYITGRPIKFLGAGEKTDALEPFHPDRVAQRILGMGDVLSLVEEVERKVDQHKAQKLAEKVLKGKRFDLNDMREQLEQMNQMGGISGLLDKLPGMNRLPEQMKSKVNDKEVTRMVAIIQSMTSKERRHPDLLNGSRRARIARGSGAQPADVNRLLKQYMQMEKMMSKLSKGGGKGLLRQMHGAMKGMNKLGGGFPPTGG
;
A
#
# COMPACT_ATOMS: atom_id res chain seq x y z
N VAL A 1 -5.50 -24.87 12.82
CA VAL A 1 -5.12 -24.98 11.40
C VAL A 1 -3.73 -25.59 11.35
N LEU A 2 -3.58 -26.72 10.67
CA LEU A 2 -2.28 -27.39 10.45
C LEU A 2 -1.91 -27.20 8.97
N LEU A 3 -0.70 -26.73 8.71
CA LEU A 3 -0.16 -26.63 7.35
C LEU A 3 0.93 -27.69 7.21
N VAL A 4 0.76 -28.60 6.25
CA VAL A 4 1.75 -29.63 5.92
C VAL A 4 2.36 -29.26 4.59
N ASP A 5 3.62 -28.83 4.62
CA ASP A 5 4.39 -28.56 3.41
C ASP A 5 5.02 -29.86 2.90
N THR A 6 5.02 -30.06 1.59
CA THR A 6 5.54 -31.27 0.96
C THR A 6 6.58 -30.91 -0.09
N ALA A 7 7.54 -31.80 -0.34
CA ALA A 7 8.57 -31.57 -1.34
C ALA A 7 7.97 -31.26 -2.73
N GLY A 8 8.63 -30.39 -3.49
CA GLY A 8 8.30 -30.14 -4.89
C GLY A 8 8.53 -31.41 -5.71
N ARG A 9 7.58 -31.73 -6.60
CA ARG A 9 7.62 -32.94 -7.43
C ARG A 9 7.41 -32.59 -8.89
N LEU A 10 8.15 -33.27 -9.76
CA LEU A 10 7.89 -33.22 -11.19
C LEU A 10 6.73 -34.15 -11.51
N HIS A 11 5.77 -33.69 -12.30
CA HIS A 11 4.60 -34.49 -12.69
C HIS A 11 4.96 -35.74 -13.51
N VAL A 12 6.17 -35.82 -14.06
CA VAL A 12 6.69 -36.97 -14.79
C VAL A 12 7.31 -38.06 -13.89
N ASP A 13 7.54 -37.77 -12.61
CA ASP A 13 8.13 -38.73 -11.67
C ASP A 13 7.04 -39.58 -10.99
N ALA A 14 6.85 -40.79 -11.52
CA ALA A 14 5.83 -41.72 -11.04
C ALA A 14 6.06 -42.16 -9.57
N ALA A 15 7.33 -42.25 -9.12
CA ALA A 15 7.62 -42.69 -7.76
C ALA A 15 7.24 -41.60 -6.74
N MET A 16 7.58 -40.34 -7.03
CA MET A 16 7.18 -39.21 -6.19
C MET A 16 5.66 -39.00 -6.19
N MET A 17 4.99 -39.22 -7.32
CA MET A 17 3.52 -39.13 -7.40
C MET A 17 2.81 -40.27 -6.65
N ALA A 18 3.41 -41.45 -6.57
CA ALA A 18 2.90 -42.53 -5.73
C ALA A 18 3.07 -42.21 -4.23
N GLU A 19 4.22 -41.67 -3.84
CA GLU A 19 4.50 -41.27 -2.46
C GLU A 19 3.49 -40.24 -1.93
N ILE A 20 3.18 -39.20 -2.71
CA ILE A 20 2.24 -38.16 -2.28
C ILE A 20 0.80 -38.68 -2.17
N ARG A 21 0.41 -39.68 -2.97
CA ARG A 21 -0.88 -40.36 -2.84
C ARG A 21 -0.97 -41.10 -1.50
N VAL A 22 0.05 -41.87 -1.15
CA VAL A 22 0.13 -42.55 0.14
C VAL A 22 0.07 -41.55 1.29
N LEU A 23 0.81 -40.43 1.19
CA LEU A 23 0.78 -39.39 2.21
C LEU A 23 -0.61 -38.77 2.35
N HIS A 24 -1.29 -38.50 1.23
CA HIS A 24 -2.65 -37.95 1.23
C HIS A 24 -3.66 -38.92 1.85
N GLU A 25 -3.55 -40.22 1.57
CA GLU A 25 -4.40 -41.25 2.18
C GLU A 25 -4.20 -41.38 3.68
N VAL A 26 -2.96 -41.28 4.17
CA VAL A 26 -2.65 -41.35 5.60
C VAL A 26 -3.13 -40.09 6.34
N LEU A 27 -2.95 -38.92 5.75
CA LEU A 27 -3.31 -37.65 6.40
C LEU A 27 -4.80 -37.32 6.30
N THR A 28 -5.51 -37.84 5.29
CA THR A 28 -6.92 -37.53 5.00
C THR A 28 -7.24 -36.03 5.09
N PRO A 29 -6.51 -35.16 4.37
CA PRO A 29 -6.64 -33.72 4.55
C PRO A 29 -8.01 -33.21 4.09
N VAL A 30 -8.55 -32.24 4.84
CA VAL A 30 -9.76 -31.51 4.45
C VAL A 30 -9.52 -30.56 3.27
N GLU A 31 -8.27 -30.11 3.10
CA GLU A 31 -7.86 -29.15 2.08
C GLU A 31 -6.51 -29.56 1.48
N SER A 32 -6.48 -29.72 0.17
CA SER A 32 -5.30 -30.06 -0.63
C SER A 32 -5.09 -28.96 -1.67
N LEU A 33 -4.12 -28.09 -1.42
CA LEU A 33 -3.83 -26.92 -2.24
C LEU A 33 -2.68 -27.20 -3.19
N PHE A 34 -2.92 -27.04 -4.49
CA PHE A 34 -1.86 -27.08 -5.50
C PHE A 34 -1.25 -25.69 -5.66
N VAL A 35 0.06 -25.58 -5.44
CA VAL A 35 0.79 -24.31 -5.54
C VAL A 35 1.52 -24.28 -6.88
N VAL A 36 1.28 -23.24 -7.68
CA VAL A 36 1.90 -23.11 -9.01
C VAL A 36 2.31 -21.67 -9.30
N ASP A 37 3.45 -21.55 -9.98
CA ASP A 37 4.02 -20.26 -10.37
C ASP A 37 3.26 -19.70 -11.59
N ALA A 38 2.83 -18.45 -11.48
CA ALA A 38 2.09 -17.75 -12.53
C ALA A 38 2.93 -17.52 -13.81
N MET A 39 4.27 -17.55 -13.71
CA MET A 39 5.18 -17.39 -14.84
C MET A 39 5.34 -18.65 -15.68
N THR A 40 4.99 -19.83 -15.15
CA THR A 40 5.23 -21.14 -15.82
C THR A 40 4.36 -21.37 -17.07
N GLY A 41 3.40 -20.48 -17.36
CA GLY A 41 2.71 -20.44 -18.65
C GLY A 41 1.95 -21.73 -18.98
N GLN A 42 2.22 -22.31 -20.16
CA GLN A 42 1.55 -23.52 -20.65
C GLN A 42 1.97 -24.81 -19.90
N ASP A 43 3.17 -24.86 -19.34
CA ASP A 43 3.63 -26.03 -18.56
C ASP A 43 2.91 -26.16 -17.22
N ALA A 44 2.41 -25.04 -16.68
CA ALA A 44 1.55 -25.02 -15.50
C ALA A 44 0.27 -25.83 -15.73
N ALA A 45 -0.27 -25.78 -16.95
CA ALA A 45 -1.48 -26.48 -17.34
C ALA A 45 -1.28 -28.01 -17.32
N THR A 46 -0.21 -28.50 -17.94
CA THR A 46 0.15 -29.93 -17.97
C THR A 46 0.43 -30.47 -16.57
N THR A 47 1.20 -29.71 -15.78
CA THR A 47 1.52 -30.08 -14.40
C THR A 47 0.25 -30.12 -13.54
N ALA A 48 -0.59 -29.09 -13.62
CA ALA A 48 -1.83 -29.03 -12.87
C ALA A 48 -2.78 -30.19 -13.19
N LYS A 49 -2.84 -30.62 -14.46
CA LYS A 49 -3.62 -31.79 -14.87
C LYS A 49 -3.14 -33.06 -14.16
N ALA A 50 -1.83 -33.35 -14.24
CA ALA A 50 -1.26 -34.54 -13.65
C ALA A 50 -1.48 -34.62 -12.13
N PHE A 51 -1.36 -33.48 -11.43
CA PHE A 51 -1.66 -33.41 -9.99
C PHE A 51 -3.15 -33.53 -9.68
N ALA A 52 -4.03 -32.92 -10.48
CA ALA A 52 -5.48 -33.06 -10.31
C ALA A 52 -5.98 -34.49 -10.57
N ASP A 53 -5.35 -35.21 -11.50
CA ASP A 53 -5.65 -36.61 -11.79
C ASP A 53 -5.12 -37.54 -10.69
N ALA A 54 -4.01 -37.16 -10.04
CA ALA A 54 -3.37 -37.99 -9.04
C ALA A 54 -3.85 -37.77 -7.60
N LEU A 55 -4.32 -36.56 -7.28
CA LEU A 55 -4.72 -36.16 -5.94
C LEU A 55 -6.03 -35.38 -6.00
N PRO A 56 -6.93 -35.57 -5.01
CA PRO A 56 -8.17 -34.80 -4.94
C PRO A 56 -7.88 -33.39 -4.44
N LEU A 57 -7.46 -32.51 -5.36
CA LEU A 57 -7.20 -31.11 -5.08
C LEU A 57 -8.50 -30.37 -4.72
N THR A 58 -8.46 -29.52 -3.70
CA THR A 58 -9.60 -28.71 -3.26
C THR A 58 -9.45 -27.25 -3.65
N GLY A 59 -8.23 -26.81 -3.95
CA GLY A 59 -7.96 -25.44 -4.37
C GLY A 59 -6.56 -25.26 -4.96
N VAL A 60 -6.33 -24.06 -5.47
CA VAL A 60 -5.07 -23.66 -6.09
C VAL A 60 -4.56 -22.37 -5.45
N VAL A 61 -3.25 -22.27 -5.31
CA VAL A 61 -2.54 -21.03 -4.95
C VAL A 61 -1.62 -20.66 -6.12
N LEU A 62 -1.75 -19.43 -6.62
CA LEU A 62 -0.85 -18.91 -7.64
C LEU A 62 0.21 -18.05 -6.99
N THR A 63 1.48 -18.27 -7.30
CA THR A 63 2.60 -17.48 -6.75
C THR A 63 3.25 -16.62 -7.85
N LYS A 64 4.09 -15.67 -7.42
CA LYS A 64 4.83 -14.73 -8.29
C LYS A 64 3.92 -13.93 -9.22
N THR A 65 2.76 -13.51 -8.71
CA THR A 65 1.76 -12.74 -9.49
C THR A 65 2.10 -11.26 -9.63
N ASP A 66 3.20 -10.83 -9.01
CA ASP A 66 3.81 -9.50 -9.10
C ASP A 66 4.69 -9.33 -10.35
N GLY A 67 5.07 -10.41 -11.03
CA GLY A 67 5.75 -10.36 -12.32
C GLY A 67 4.83 -9.96 -13.49
N ASP A 68 5.38 -9.84 -14.70
CA ASP A 68 4.65 -9.54 -15.97
C ASP A 68 3.73 -10.70 -16.44
N ALA A 69 3.37 -11.60 -15.54
CA ALA A 69 2.43 -12.67 -15.82
C ALA A 69 1.02 -12.07 -15.94
N ARG A 70 0.56 -11.88 -17.18
CA ARG A 70 -0.77 -11.36 -17.54
C ARG A 70 -1.94 -12.29 -17.19
N GLY A 71 -1.92 -12.95 -16.02
CA GLY A 71 -3.02 -13.77 -15.49
C GLY A 71 -3.41 -15.01 -16.29
N GLY A 72 -2.79 -15.29 -17.45
CA GLY A 72 -3.14 -16.41 -18.32
C GLY A 72 -2.98 -17.78 -17.65
N ALA A 73 -1.96 -17.95 -16.82
CA ALA A 73 -1.77 -19.18 -16.04
C ALA A 73 -2.94 -19.46 -15.09
N ALA A 74 -3.56 -18.41 -14.52
CA ALA A 74 -4.72 -18.57 -13.66
C ALA A 74 -5.91 -19.18 -14.42
N LEU A 75 -6.16 -18.69 -15.63
CA LEU A 75 -7.23 -19.20 -16.49
C LEU A 75 -6.97 -20.67 -16.85
N SER A 76 -5.76 -20.99 -17.31
CA SER A 76 -5.39 -22.34 -17.74
C SER A 76 -5.49 -23.35 -16.60
N VAL A 77 -4.96 -23.02 -15.42
CA VAL A 77 -4.99 -23.92 -14.26
C VAL A 77 -6.41 -24.10 -13.76
N ARG A 78 -7.23 -23.04 -13.69
CA ARG A 78 -8.64 -23.12 -13.31
C ARG A 78 -9.44 -23.99 -14.28
N TYR A 79 -9.23 -23.82 -15.58
CA TYR A 79 -9.92 -24.57 -16.62
C TYR A 79 -9.60 -26.06 -16.57
N ILE A 80 -8.32 -26.40 -16.38
CA ILE A 80 -7.86 -27.80 -16.39
C ILE A 80 -8.19 -28.52 -15.09
N THR A 81 -7.90 -27.90 -13.94
CA THR A 81 -8.10 -28.56 -12.65
C THR A 81 -9.57 -28.58 -12.23
N GLY A 82 -10.37 -27.62 -12.73
CA GLY A 82 -11.73 -27.41 -12.25
C GLY A 82 -11.80 -27.00 -10.78
N ARG A 83 -10.67 -26.64 -10.14
CA ARG A 83 -10.58 -26.25 -8.71
C ARG A 83 -10.44 -24.74 -8.52
N PRO A 84 -11.04 -24.16 -7.46
CA PRO A 84 -11.02 -22.72 -7.25
C PRO A 84 -9.60 -22.25 -6.90
N ILE A 85 -9.21 -21.09 -7.41
CA ILE A 85 -8.01 -20.40 -6.96
C ILE A 85 -8.38 -19.67 -5.67
N LYS A 86 -7.66 -19.95 -4.58
CA LYS A 86 -7.96 -19.40 -3.24
C LYS A 86 -7.09 -18.19 -2.90
N PHE A 87 -5.81 -18.23 -3.27
CA PHE A 87 -4.84 -17.20 -2.91
C PHE A 87 -3.89 -16.85 -4.07
N LEU A 88 -3.36 -15.64 -4.00
CA LEU A 88 -2.30 -15.09 -4.85
C LEU A 88 -1.09 -14.72 -3.98
N GLY A 89 0.10 -15.18 -4.33
CA GLY A 89 1.36 -14.70 -3.78
C GLY A 89 1.93 -13.60 -4.66
N ALA A 90 1.81 -12.35 -4.21
CA ALA A 90 2.23 -11.14 -4.93
C ALA A 90 3.60 -10.60 -4.45
N GLY A 91 4.45 -11.47 -3.93
CA GLY A 91 5.80 -11.12 -3.48
C GLY A 91 6.42 -12.19 -2.58
N GLU A 92 7.64 -11.94 -2.14
CA GLU A 92 8.44 -12.89 -1.35
C GLU A 92 8.21 -12.80 0.16
N LYS A 93 7.59 -11.70 0.63
CA LYS A 93 7.37 -11.45 2.05
C LYS A 93 6.18 -12.27 2.57
N THR A 94 6.17 -12.52 3.87
CA THR A 94 5.10 -13.30 4.54
C THR A 94 3.74 -12.62 4.49
N ASP A 95 3.68 -11.30 4.31
CA ASP A 95 2.46 -10.50 4.18
C ASP A 95 1.99 -10.35 2.72
N ALA A 96 2.69 -10.96 1.75
CA ALA A 96 2.37 -10.86 0.32
C ALA A 96 1.38 -11.93 -0.18
N LEU A 97 0.78 -12.71 0.72
CA LEU A 97 -0.26 -13.67 0.39
C LEU A 97 -1.65 -12.99 0.48
N GLU A 98 -2.31 -12.86 -0.66
CA GLU A 98 -3.60 -12.19 -0.79
C GLU A 98 -4.72 -13.17 -1.18
N PRO A 99 -5.97 -12.96 -0.74
CA PRO A 99 -7.13 -13.69 -1.25
C PRO A 99 -7.30 -13.48 -2.76
N PHE A 100 -7.64 -14.55 -3.48
CA PHE A 100 -7.93 -14.44 -4.91
C PHE A 100 -9.28 -13.76 -5.16
N HIS A 101 -9.26 -12.72 -6.00
CA HIS A 101 -10.45 -12.01 -6.44
C HIS A 101 -10.53 -12.05 -7.98
N PRO A 102 -11.48 -12.81 -8.58
CA PRO A 102 -11.59 -12.96 -10.03
C PRO A 102 -11.70 -11.62 -10.76
N ASP A 103 -12.50 -10.69 -10.24
CA ASP A 103 -12.75 -9.38 -10.86
C ASP A 103 -11.46 -8.55 -10.98
N ARG A 104 -10.61 -8.58 -9.94
CA ARG A 104 -9.34 -7.85 -9.93
C ARG A 104 -8.35 -8.42 -10.93
N VAL A 105 -8.27 -9.75 -11.03
CA VAL A 105 -7.40 -10.42 -12.00
C VAL A 105 -7.89 -10.13 -13.42
N ALA A 106 -9.19 -10.19 -13.68
CA ALA A 106 -9.77 -9.83 -14.98
C ALA A 106 -9.45 -8.37 -15.35
N GLN A 107 -9.60 -7.42 -14.42
CA GLN A 107 -9.25 -6.01 -14.65
C GLN A 107 -7.75 -5.80 -14.93
N ARG A 108 -6.86 -6.53 -14.24
CA ARG A 108 -5.42 -6.52 -14.54
C ARG A 108 -5.12 -7.04 -15.94
N ILE A 109 -5.74 -8.14 -16.35
CA ILE A 109 -5.60 -8.70 -17.70
C ILE A 109 -6.08 -7.71 -18.76
N LEU A 110 -7.19 -7.02 -18.49
CA LEU A 110 -7.78 -6.01 -19.38
C LEU A 110 -7.05 -4.65 -19.34
N GLY A 111 -5.99 -4.50 -18.54
CA GLY A 111 -5.25 -3.24 -18.42
C GLY A 111 -6.01 -2.12 -17.71
N MET A 112 -7.14 -2.43 -17.05
CA MET A 112 -7.98 -1.47 -16.31
C MET A 112 -7.69 -1.45 -14.80
N GLY A 113 -6.72 -2.27 -14.34
CA GLY A 113 -6.50 -2.58 -12.93
C GLY A 113 -5.86 -1.50 -12.05
N ASP A 114 -5.60 -0.30 -12.56
CA ASP A 114 -4.79 0.71 -11.86
C ASP A 114 -5.59 1.71 -11.02
N VAL A 115 -6.91 1.86 -11.23
CA VAL A 115 -7.69 2.90 -10.53
C VAL A 115 -8.42 2.38 -9.29
N LEU A 116 -8.97 1.16 -9.35
CA LEU A 116 -9.73 0.56 -8.24
C LEU A 116 -8.83 0.00 -7.14
N SER A 117 -7.68 -0.56 -7.51
CA SER A 117 -6.69 -1.10 -6.57
C SER A 117 -6.05 0.00 -5.71
N LEU A 118 -5.76 1.17 -6.29
CA LEU A 118 -5.32 2.36 -5.54
C LEU A 118 -6.37 2.83 -4.53
N VAL A 119 -7.66 2.82 -4.89
CA VAL A 119 -8.75 3.21 -3.99
C VAL A 119 -8.93 2.20 -2.86
N GLU A 120 -8.90 0.90 -3.14
CA GLU A 120 -9.05 -0.15 -2.12
C GLU A 120 -7.82 -0.29 -1.20
N GLU A 121 -6.60 -0.09 -1.71
CA GLU A 121 -5.40 -0.11 -0.87
C GLU A 121 -5.34 1.12 0.05
N VAL A 122 -5.85 2.27 -0.43
CA VAL A 122 -6.07 3.47 0.38
C VAL A 122 -7.20 3.21 1.39
N GLU A 123 -8.30 2.55 1.03
CA GLU A 123 -9.36 2.21 1.99
C GLU A 123 -8.93 1.19 3.05
N ARG A 124 -8.03 0.25 2.72
CA ARG A 124 -7.50 -0.74 3.68
C ARG A 124 -6.43 -0.18 4.60
N LYS A 125 -5.61 0.78 4.15
CA LYS A 125 -4.52 1.39 4.95
C LYS A 125 -4.90 2.72 5.60
N VAL A 126 -5.93 3.40 5.11
CA VAL A 126 -6.50 4.59 5.76
C VAL A 126 -7.57 4.13 6.73
N ASP A 127 -7.15 4.04 7.99
CA ASP A 127 -8.00 3.90 9.17
C ASP A 127 -9.08 5.01 9.13
N GLN A 128 -10.27 4.72 8.55
CA GLN A 128 -11.34 5.70 8.31
C GLN A 128 -11.70 6.45 9.59
N HIS A 129 -11.56 5.78 10.73
CA HIS A 129 -11.77 6.35 12.05
C HIS A 129 -10.75 7.45 12.42
N LYS A 130 -9.49 7.35 11.97
CA LYS A 130 -8.46 8.39 12.19
C LYS A 130 -8.66 9.59 11.26
N ALA A 131 -8.99 9.34 9.99
CA ALA A 131 -9.31 10.40 9.04
C ALA A 131 -10.54 11.20 9.50
N GLN A 132 -11.57 10.52 10.02
CA GLN A 132 -12.77 11.14 10.56
C GLN A 132 -12.50 11.91 11.86
N LYS A 133 -11.64 11.41 12.76
CA LYS A 133 -11.19 12.15 13.95
C LYS A 133 -10.40 13.41 13.61
N LEU A 134 -9.55 13.36 12.59
CA LEU A 134 -8.81 14.52 12.11
C LEU A 134 -9.77 15.56 11.50
N ALA A 135 -10.69 15.12 10.65
CA ALA A 135 -11.74 15.97 10.08
C ALA A 135 -12.62 16.60 11.17
N GLU A 136 -13.07 15.82 12.14
CA GLU A 136 -13.84 16.32 13.29
C GLU A 136 -13.05 17.32 14.13
N LYS A 137 -11.74 17.12 14.36
CA LYS A 137 -10.91 18.08 15.10
C LYS A 137 -10.77 19.40 14.34
N VAL A 138 -10.56 19.34 13.02
CA VAL A 138 -10.49 20.52 12.14
C VAL A 138 -11.83 21.27 12.12
N LEU A 139 -12.95 20.53 12.08
CA LEU A 139 -14.31 21.07 12.14
C LEU A 139 -14.65 21.65 13.53
N LYS A 140 -14.15 21.03 14.61
CA LYS A 140 -14.33 21.48 16.01
C LYS A 140 -13.37 22.62 16.38
N GLY A 141 -12.56 23.13 15.44
CA GLY A 141 -11.67 24.28 15.65
C GLY A 141 -10.55 24.05 16.66
N LYS A 142 -10.21 22.79 16.97
CA LYS A 142 -9.10 22.49 17.88
C LYS A 142 -7.77 22.80 17.19
N ARG A 143 -6.87 23.49 17.90
CA ARG A 143 -5.53 23.84 17.42
C ARG A 143 -4.77 22.54 17.10
N PHE A 144 -4.23 22.46 15.89
CA PHE A 144 -3.32 21.39 15.47
C PHE A 144 -2.10 21.38 16.39
N ASP A 145 -1.77 20.24 17.00
CA ASP A 145 -0.67 20.11 17.96
C ASP A 145 0.42 19.11 17.52
N LEU A 146 1.47 18.92 18.33
CA LEU A 146 2.56 17.99 17.97
C LEU A 146 2.15 16.51 18.08
N ASN A 147 1.07 16.17 18.78
CA ASN A 147 0.54 14.80 18.75
C ASN A 147 -0.08 14.52 17.39
N ASP A 148 -0.85 15.47 16.86
CA ASP A 148 -1.44 15.37 15.53
C ASP A 148 -0.34 15.25 14.46
N MET A 149 0.71 16.08 14.56
CA MET A 149 1.87 15.99 13.66
C MET A 149 2.56 14.62 13.75
N ARG A 150 2.74 14.07 14.96
CA ARG A 150 3.33 12.73 15.13
C ARG A 150 2.48 11.65 14.46
N GLU A 151 1.17 11.67 14.68
CA GLU A 151 0.25 10.70 14.08
C GLU A 151 0.31 10.76 12.55
N GLN A 152 0.38 11.96 11.95
CA GLN A 152 0.56 12.12 10.51
C GLN A 152 1.90 11.58 10.00
N LEU A 153 2.99 11.81 10.74
CA LEU A 153 4.32 11.27 10.40
C LEU A 153 4.37 9.74 10.51
N GLU A 154 3.74 9.16 11.53
CA GLU A 154 3.64 7.71 11.73
C GLU A 154 2.81 7.06 10.60
N GLN A 155 1.68 7.67 10.21
CA GLN A 155 0.88 7.23 9.06
C GLN A 155 1.68 7.28 7.76
N MET A 156 2.43 8.36 7.53
CA MET A 156 3.28 8.48 6.34
C MET A 156 4.37 7.41 6.31
N ASN A 157 4.95 7.07 7.46
CA ASN A 157 5.93 5.97 7.57
C ASN A 157 5.29 4.60 7.23
N GLN A 158 4.05 4.36 7.66
CA GLN A 158 3.30 3.13 7.34
C GLN A 158 2.94 3.00 5.86
N MET A 159 2.80 4.11 5.14
CA MET A 159 2.48 4.13 3.71
C MET A 159 3.72 4.03 2.79
N GLY A 160 4.91 3.77 3.34
CA GLY A 160 6.15 3.68 2.56
C GLY A 160 6.85 5.03 2.35
N GLY A 161 6.64 5.98 3.27
CA GLY A 161 7.29 7.28 3.25
C GLY A 161 6.79 8.21 2.14
N ILE A 162 7.50 9.31 1.92
CA ILE A 162 7.21 10.22 0.80
C ILE A 162 7.52 9.52 -0.54
N SER A 163 8.43 8.55 -0.59
CA SER A 163 8.69 7.74 -1.81
C SER A 163 7.42 7.00 -2.25
N GLY A 164 6.76 6.29 -1.33
CA GLY A 164 5.51 5.58 -1.63
C GLY A 164 4.35 6.48 -2.06
N LEU A 165 4.34 7.76 -1.66
CA LEU A 165 3.37 8.75 -2.16
C LEU A 165 3.74 9.31 -3.54
N LEU A 166 5.04 9.52 -3.81
CA LEU A 166 5.54 10.01 -5.11
C LEU A 166 5.37 8.96 -6.21
N ASP A 167 5.59 7.68 -5.90
CA ASP A 167 5.41 6.56 -6.84
C ASP A 167 3.94 6.34 -7.25
N LYS A 168 2.99 6.89 -6.47
CA LYS A 168 1.54 6.80 -6.71
C LYS A 168 0.96 8.01 -7.47
N LEU A 169 1.76 9.02 -7.78
CA LEU A 169 1.33 10.22 -8.51
C LEU A 169 1.57 10.08 -10.02
N PRO A 170 0.51 10.14 -10.86
CA PRO A 170 0.65 9.95 -12.30
C PRO A 170 1.52 11.04 -12.94
N GLY A 171 2.54 10.64 -13.70
CA GLY A 171 3.41 11.55 -14.46
C GLY A 171 4.77 11.88 -13.84
N MET A 172 5.11 11.35 -12.65
CA MET A 172 6.41 11.60 -12.00
C MET A 172 7.47 10.50 -12.18
N ASN A 173 7.19 9.44 -12.95
CA ASN A 173 8.19 8.44 -13.35
C ASN A 173 9.37 9.01 -14.18
N ARG A 174 9.39 10.32 -14.45
CA ARG A 174 10.44 11.05 -15.17
C ARG A 174 11.43 11.79 -14.26
N LEU A 175 11.26 11.77 -12.94
CA LEU A 175 12.20 12.41 -12.02
C LEU A 175 13.43 11.52 -11.79
N PRO A 176 14.67 12.06 -11.81
CA PRO A 176 15.89 11.31 -11.57
C PRO A 176 15.89 10.55 -10.23
N GLU A 177 16.35 9.30 -10.23
CA GLU A 177 16.50 8.42 -9.04
C GLU A 177 17.28 9.07 -7.87
N GLN A 178 18.18 10.00 -8.17
CA GLN A 178 18.95 10.77 -7.18
C GLN A 178 18.08 11.74 -6.36
N MET A 179 16.90 12.12 -6.86
CA MET A 179 15.92 12.92 -6.13
C MET A 179 15.00 12.05 -5.27
N LYS A 180 14.68 10.82 -5.72
CA LYS A 180 13.87 9.84 -4.97
C LYS A 180 14.61 9.32 -3.73
N SER A 181 15.90 9.00 -3.87
CA SER A 181 16.75 8.48 -2.77
C SER A 181 17.11 9.50 -1.68
N LYS A 182 16.89 10.81 -1.91
CA LYS A 182 17.06 11.86 -0.89
C LYS A 182 15.83 12.06 -0.02
N VAL A 183 14.75 11.35 -0.32
CA VAL A 183 13.51 11.38 0.44
C VAL A 183 13.66 10.40 1.61
N ASN A 184 14.03 10.97 2.75
CA ASN A 184 14.73 10.25 3.80
C ASN A 184 13.75 9.66 4.83
N ASP A 185 13.38 8.39 4.71
CA ASP A 185 12.55 7.68 5.71
C ASP A 185 13.17 7.74 7.12
N LYS A 186 14.50 7.83 7.17
CA LYS A 186 15.26 8.04 8.42
C LYS A 186 14.99 9.41 9.05
N GLU A 187 14.72 10.45 8.25
CA GLU A 187 14.34 11.77 8.78
C GLU A 187 12.97 11.75 9.43
N VAL A 188 11.98 11.08 8.81
CA VAL A 188 10.64 10.91 9.38
C VAL A 188 10.72 10.18 10.70
N THR A 189 11.47 9.08 10.75
CA THR A 189 11.69 8.29 11.98
C THR A 189 12.37 9.13 13.07
N ARG A 190 13.38 9.94 12.71
CA ARG A 190 14.04 10.85 13.66
C ARG A 190 13.08 11.93 14.19
N MET A 191 12.20 12.46 13.34
CA MET A 191 11.19 13.44 13.77
C MET A 191 10.20 12.83 14.76
N VAL A 192 9.73 11.60 14.51
CA VAL A 192 8.86 10.86 15.43
C VAL A 192 9.56 10.66 16.78
N ALA A 193 10.83 10.24 16.77
CA ALA A 193 11.62 10.06 17.99
C ALA A 193 11.75 11.37 18.80
N ILE A 194 12.02 12.51 18.14
CA ILE A 194 12.08 13.83 18.79
C ILE A 194 10.75 14.17 19.48
N ILE A 195 9.60 13.93 18.84
CA ILE A 195 8.28 14.22 19.42
C ILE A 195 7.99 13.26 20.59
N GLN A 196 8.39 11.99 20.49
CA GLN A 196 8.21 11.02 21.57
C GLN A 196 8.99 11.39 22.84
N SER A 197 10.15 12.03 22.71
CA SER A 197 10.94 12.56 23.85
C SER A 197 10.35 13.81 24.53
N MET A 198 9.22 14.32 24.06
CA MET A 198 8.47 15.40 24.70
C MET A 198 7.41 14.86 25.66
N THR A 199 7.11 15.63 26.71
CA THR A 199 5.98 15.35 27.61
C THR A 199 4.64 15.68 26.94
N SER A 200 3.54 15.09 27.40
CA SER A 200 2.19 15.36 26.86
C SER A 200 1.79 16.85 26.95
N LYS A 201 2.29 17.57 27.95
CA LYS A 201 2.06 19.03 28.09
C LYS A 201 2.80 19.80 26.99
N GLU A 202 4.05 19.47 26.74
CA GLU A 202 4.88 20.10 25.70
C GLU A 202 4.36 19.82 24.29
N ARG A 203 3.79 18.63 24.04
CA ARG A 203 3.21 18.30 22.73
C ARG A 203 1.94 19.11 22.41
N ARG A 204 1.10 19.33 23.43
CA ARG A 204 -0.13 20.14 23.31
C ARG A 204 0.15 21.64 23.26
N HIS A 205 1.25 22.07 23.88
CA HIS A 205 1.66 23.47 23.96
C HIS A 205 3.13 23.63 23.57
N PRO A 206 3.44 23.61 22.26
CA PRO A 206 4.83 23.73 21.77
C PRO A 206 5.49 25.06 22.16
N ASP A 207 4.68 26.08 22.44
CA ASP A 207 5.08 27.39 22.96
C ASP A 207 5.91 27.28 24.27
N LEU A 208 5.73 26.22 25.05
CA LEU A 208 6.47 25.99 26.30
C LEU A 208 7.94 25.57 26.09
N LEU A 209 8.35 25.24 24.86
CA LEU A 209 9.66 24.68 24.55
C LEU A 209 10.77 25.74 24.52
N ASN A 210 11.30 26.04 25.70
CA ASN A 210 12.51 26.84 25.89
C ASN A 210 13.81 26.07 25.58
N GLY A 211 14.96 26.76 25.58
CA GLY A 211 16.26 26.16 25.25
C GLY A 211 16.64 24.95 26.10
N SER A 212 16.37 25.01 27.41
CA SER A 212 16.62 23.90 28.35
C SER A 212 15.80 22.65 28.01
N ARG A 213 14.51 22.82 27.70
CA ARG A 213 13.63 21.72 27.28
C ARG A 213 14.08 21.13 25.95
N ARG A 214 14.48 21.97 24.98
CA ARG A 214 15.00 21.50 23.68
C ARG A 214 16.28 20.69 23.84
N ALA A 215 17.19 21.09 24.73
CA ALA A 215 18.40 20.33 25.04
C ALA A 215 18.09 18.97 25.72
N ARG A 216 17.08 18.92 26.59
CA ARG A 216 16.59 17.67 27.19
C ARG A 216 16.00 16.73 26.13
N ILE A 217 15.14 17.26 25.24
CA ILE A 217 14.50 16.49 24.16
C ILE A 217 15.56 15.93 23.21
N ALA A 218 16.51 16.75 22.79
CA ALA A 218 17.62 16.35 21.92
C ALA A 218 18.41 15.16 22.50
N ARG A 219 18.78 15.23 23.79
CA ARG A 219 19.42 14.11 24.50
C ARG A 219 18.54 12.86 24.56
N GLY A 220 17.25 13.03 24.83
CA GLY A 220 16.30 11.91 24.93
C GLY A 220 16.01 11.22 23.60
N SER A 221 16.18 11.91 22.47
CA SER A 221 15.93 11.36 21.14
C SER A 221 17.22 10.99 20.38
N GLY A 222 18.40 11.18 20.98
CA GLY A 222 19.69 11.02 20.29
C GLY A 222 19.91 12.03 19.14
N ALA A 223 19.22 13.17 19.18
CA ALA A 223 19.30 14.22 18.15
C ALA A 223 20.08 15.43 18.65
N GLN A 224 20.35 16.40 17.76
CA GLN A 224 20.97 17.67 18.14
C GLN A 224 19.89 18.71 18.47
N PRO A 225 20.17 19.71 19.34
CA PRO A 225 19.24 20.82 19.59
C PRO A 225 18.82 21.56 18.31
N ALA A 226 19.68 21.58 17.28
CA ALA A 226 19.37 22.12 15.96
C ALA A 226 18.27 21.33 15.23
N ASP A 227 18.25 20.00 15.37
CA ASP A 227 17.21 19.14 14.77
C ASP A 227 15.85 19.42 15.41
N VAL A 228 15.82 19.60 16.74
CA VAL A 228 14.60 19.97 17.46
C VAL A 228 14.08 21.34 16.99
N ASN A 229 14.97 22.30 16.75
CA ASN A 229 14.58 23.60 16.20
C ASN A 229 14.01 23.50 14.78
N ARG A 230 14.60 22.64 13.94
CA ARG A 230 14.10 22.39 12.58
C ARG A 230 12.71 21.79 12.60
N LEU A 231 12.47 20.81 13.48
CA LEU A 231 11.14 20.21 13.66
C LEU A 231 10.11 21.24 14.11
N LEU A 232 10.45 22.11 15.07
CA LEU A 232 9.53 23.15 15.52
C LEU A 232 9.17 24.15 14.42
N LYS A 233 10.12 24.50 13.56
CA LYS A 233 9.84 25.35 12.38
C LYS A 233 8.86 24.67 11.42
N GLN A 234 9.06 23.38 11.13
CA GLN A 234 8.15 22.60 10.28
C GLN A 234 6.75 22.50 10.89
N TYR A 235 6.67 22.25 12.21
CA TYR A 235 5.40 22.27 12.94
C TYR A 235 4.69 23.61 12.80
N MET A 236 5.37 24.75 13.02
CA MET A 236 4.74 26.08 12.88
C MET A 236 4.21 26.34 11.47
N GLN A 237 4.89 25.83 10.43
CA GLN A 237 4.43 25.93 9.05
C GLN A 237 3.16 25.11 8.82
N MET A 238 3.14 23.85 9.29
CA MET A 238 1.96 22.98 9.19
C MET A 238 0.78 23.54 10.00
N GLU A 239 1.02 24.00 11.23
CA GLU A 239 0.02 24.63 12.08
C GLU A 239 -0.60 25.84 11.38
N LYS A 240 0.22 26.71 10.76
CA LYS A 240 -0.26 27.88 10.01
C LYS A 240 -1.11 27.48 8.81
N MET A 241 -0.74 26.41 8.11
CA MET A 241 -1.52 25.88 6.99
C MET A 241 -2.85 25.28 7.47
N MET A 242 -2.84 24.45 8.50
CA MET A 242 -4.04 23.84 9.09
C MET A 242 -4.97 24.89 9.72
N SER A 243 -4.41 25.93 10.34
CA SER A 243 -5.17 27.07 10.86
C SER A 243 -5.87 27.84 9.75
N LYS A 244 -5.20 28.05 8.60
CA LYS A 244 -5.83 28.65 7.41
C LYS A 244 -6.94 27.76 6.83
N LEU A 245 -6.74 26.44 6.83
CA LEU A 245 -7.74 25.49 6.35
C LEU A 245 -8.98 25.44 7.27
N SER A 246 -8.77 25.45 8.59
CA SER A 246 -9.84 25.51 9.59
C SER A 246 -10.59 26.84 9.56
N LYS A 247 -9.89 27.97 9.42
CA LYS A 247 -10.51 29.32 9.30
C LYS A 247 -11.21 29.56 7.96
N GLY A 248 -10.79 28.87 6.89
CA GLY A 248 -11.36 28.98 5.55
C GLY A 248 -12.41 27.92 5.20
N GLY A 249 -12.88 27.17 6.22
CA GLY A 249 -13.58 25.90 6.13
C GLY A 249 -14.41 25.68 4.87
N GLY A 250 -14.15 24.58 4.14
CA GLY A 250 -14.93 24.05 3.01
C GLY A 250 -15.09 24.98 1.80
N LYS A 251 -15.70 26.16 2.01
CA LYS A 251 -15.99 27.21 1.05
C LYS A 251 -14.76 27.86 0.42
N GLY A 252 -13.63 27.97 1.13
CA GLY A 252 -12.40 28.55 0.57
C GLY A 252 -11.78 27.66 -0.52
N LEU A 253 -11.71 26.35 -0.24
CA LEU A 253 -11.23 25.34 -1.19
C LEU A 253 -12.21 25.16 -2.35
N LEU A 254 -13.53 25.15 -2.08
CA LEU A 254 -14.56 25.10 -3.11
C LEU A 254 -14.52 26.32 -4.05
N ARG A 255 -14.26 27.52 -3.51
CA ARG A 255 -14.15 28.76 -4.30
C ARG A 255 -12.88 28.79 -5.14
N GLN A 256 -11.79 28.19 -4.66
CA GLN A 256 -10.56 28.07 -5.42
C GLN A 256 -10.66 26.99 -6.51
N MET A 257 -11.35 25.86 -6.24
CA MET A 257 -11.72 24.87 -7.26
C MET A 257 -12.67 25.44 -8.32
N HIS A 258 -13.68 26.22 -7.91
CA HIS A 258 -14.59 26.90 -8.85
C HIS A 258 -13.85 27.90 -9.75
N GLY A 259 -12.84 28.59 -9.21
CA GLY A 259 -11.97 29.49 -9.99
C GLY A 259 -11.14 28.74 -11.03
N ALA A 260 -10.57 27.58 -10.66
CA ALA A 260 -9.80 26.73 -11.57
C ALA A 260 -10.66 26.07 -12.66
N MET A 261 -11.89 25.64 -12.34
CA MET A 261 -12.85 25.12 -13.33
C MET A 261 -13.31 26.20 -14.33
N LYS A 262 -13.53 27.45 -13.89
CA LYS A 262 -13.91 28.55 -14.78
C LYS A 262 -12.78 28.96 -15.74
N GLY A 263 -11.51 28.76 -15.35
CA GLY A 263 -10.36 28.98 -16.22
C GLY A 263 -10.23 27.92 -17.32
N MET A 264 -10.57 26.66 -17.02
CA MET A 264 -10.49 25.55 -17.97
C MET A 264 -11.58 25.63 -19.06
N ASN A 265 -12.76 26.16 -18.73
CA ASN A 265 -13.86 26.33 -19.69
C ASN A 265 -13.67 27.50 -20.66
N LYS A 266 -12.59 28.29 -20.52
CA LYS A 266 -12.20 29.37 -21.45
C LYS A 266 -11.15 28.94 -22.48
N LEU A 267 -10.59 27.73 -22.38
CA LEU A 267 -9.56 27.21 -23.28
C LEU A 267 -10.03 26.06 -24.19
N GLY A 268 -11.32 25.67 -24.15
CA GLY A 268 -11.86 24.51 -24.86
C GLY A 268 -12.81 24.81 -26.03
N GLY A 269 -12.90 26.05 -26.52
CA GLY A 269 -13.83 26.42 -27.60
C GLY A 269 -13.11 27.12 -28.75
N GLY A 270 -12.52 26.36 -29.66
CA GLY A 270 -11.86 26.93 -30.83
C GLY A 270 -11.23 25.90 -31.76
N PHE A 271 -12.03 24.98 -32.31
CA PHE A 271 -11.65 24.27 -33.54
C PHE A 271 -12.36 24.96 -34.72
N PRO A 272 -11.63 25.59 -35.65
CA PRO A 272 -12.22 26.08 -36.90
C PRO A 272 -12.41 24.90 -37.89
N PRO A 273 -13.48 24.90 -38.70
CA PRO A 273 -13.73 23.87 -39.68
C PRO A 273 -12.80 24.04 -40.89
N THR A 274 -12.03 23.01 -41.21
CA THR A 274 -11.28 22.94 -42.47
C THR A 274 -12.14 22.21 -43.51
N GLY A 275 -12.67 22.98 -44.46
CA GLY A 275 -13.13 22.48 -45.75
C GLY A 275 -12.03 22.59 -46.80
N GLY A 276 -12.01 21.63 -47.73
CA GLY A 276 -11.06 21.49 -48.83
C GLY A 276 -10.98 20.04 -49.28
#